data_AF-A0A957FK47-F1
#
_entry.id   AF-A0A957FK47-F1
#
_cell.length_a   1.000
_cell.length_b   1.000
_cell.length_c   1.000
_cell.angle_alpha   90.00
_cell.angle_beta   90.00
_cell.angle_gamma   90.00
#
_symmetry.space_group_name_H-M   'P 1'
#
loop_
_entity.id
_entity.type
_entity.pdbx_description
1 polymer ?
#
loop_
_entity_poly.entity_id
_entity_poly.type
_entity_poly.pdbx_seq_one_letter_code
_entity_poly.pdbx_strand_id
1 'polypeptide(L)'
;MKSRVEVTILFLLVFVLMSACTATTGNEPSANELLDTKPDMPLADTAVSPTLTPGTNEDTAVAAESDTTTNLAAIQGMQIMLLESFPVQVNVAIFGMLPDGCTSLGAIDIEQNGNTFDITVHTVRPKGMMCTQVVSEFEESISLDVVGLKAGTYTVNVNGMSDTFTLDVDNGSANEEASELSEVDLQELLRQTLTMALVDQSIPDYGLLAGQPNIVLSNEGIDPDMLPTLPGVDLVVMSPEEIQKQADEDGDFLYLRFDEITAVSATTARVSLSSFWAVAKTSDMLYLSGGGFAVEFTRTADGWQGEISLQWIS
;
A
#
# COMPACT_ATOMS: atom_id res chain seq x y z
N MET A 1 -27.71 -42.94 -23.71
CA MET A 1 -26.45 -43.39 -24.35
C MET A 1 -25.30 -42.91 -23.51
N LYS A 2 -24.46 -43.87 -23.10
CA LYS A 2 -23.44 -43.77 -22.06
C LYS A 2 -22.10 -43.78 -22.80
N SER A 3 -21.27 -42.76 -22.65
CA SER A 3 -19.87 -42.84 -23.09
C SER A 3 -19.00 -42.21 -22.04
N ARG A 4 -18.44 -43.09 -21.20
CA ARG A 4 -17.38 -42.80 -20.25
C ARG A 4 -16.07 -42.81 -21.04
N VAL A 5 -15.35 -41.69 -21.03
CA VAL A 5 -13.97 -41.64 -21.52
C VAL A 5 -13.09 -42.08 -20.35
N GLU A 6 -12.62 -43.32 -20.42
CA GLU A 6 -11.56 -43.83 -19.55
C GLU A 6 -10.21 -43.32 -20.09
N VAL A 7 -9.52 -42.49 -19.31
CA VAL A 7 -8.11 -42.16 -19.55
C VAL A 7 -7.28 -42.91 -18.52
N THR A 8 -6.57 -43.91 -19.01
CA THR A 8 -5.73 -44.86 -18.30
C THR A 8 -4.57 -44.17 -17.59
N ILE A 9 -4.53 -44.28 -16.26
CA ILE A 9 -3.44 -43.86 -15.38
C ILE A 9 -2.29 -44.86 -15.54
N LEU A 10 -1.15 -44.41 -16.09
CA LEU A 10 0.09 -45.19 -16.18
C LEU A 10 0.93 -44.98 -14.90
N PHE A 11 0.79 -45.90 -13.94
CA PHE A 11 1.65 -46.01 -12.77
C PHE A 11 3.03 -46.55 -13.19
N LEU A 12 4.07 -45.73 -13.07
CA LEU A 12 5.46 -46.16 -13.24
C LEU A 12 6.16 -46.22 -11.87
N LEU A 13 6.31 -47.45 -11.39
CA LEU A 13 7.12 -47.86 -10.25
C LEU A 13 8.60 -47.53 -10.48
N VAL A 14 9.21 -46.74 -9.60
CA VAL A 14 10.67 -46.70 -9.42
C VAL A 14 10.98 -46.95 -7.95
N PHE A 15 11.65 -48.09 -7.70
CA PHE A 15 12.05 -48.60 -6.40
C PHE A 15 13.41 -47.99 -5.97
N VAL A 16 13.40 -47.37 -4.79
CA VAL A 16 14.37 -47.40 -3.66
C VAL A 16 15.87 -47.57 -3.97
N LEU A 17 16.66 -46.59 -3.49
CA LEU A 17 17.94 -46.85 -2.81
C LEU A 17 18.05 -45.91 -1.59
N MET A 18 17.91 -46.49 -0.39
CA MET A 18 18.34 -45.85 0.86
C MET A 18 19.87 -45.87 0.94
N SER A 19 20.48 -44.74 1.28
CA SER A 19 21.82 -44.71 1.86
C SER A 19 21.76 -43.94 3.17
N ALA A 20 21.98 -44.67 4.26
CA ALA A 20 22.18 -44.14 5.59
C ALA A 20 23.56 -43.50 5.68
N CYS A 21 23.63 -42.27 6.21
CA CYS A 21 24.86 -41.73 6.76
C CYS A 21 24.66 -41.49 8.25
N THR A 22 25.39 -42.30 9.02
CA THR A 22 25.51 -42.31 10.46
C THR A 22 26.18 -41.05 10.99
N ALA A 23 25.73 -40.57 12.13
CA ALA A 23 26.46 -39.62 12.96
C ALA A 23 27.82 -40.21 13.38
N THR A 24 28.88 -39.40 13.29
CA THR A 24 30.16 -39.68 13.94
C THR A 24 30.62 -38.42 14.65
N THR A 25 30.81 -38.60 15.94
CA THR A 25 31.53 -37.75 16.89
C THR A 25 33.01 -37.68 16.51
N GLY A 26 33.61 -36.49 16.59
CA GLY A 26 35.04 -36.29 16.37
C GLY A 26 35.53 -35.02 17.04
N ASN A 27 36.34 -35.20 18.07
CA ASN A 27 36.90 -34.22 19.00
C ASN A 27 37.76 -33.12 18.34
N GLU A 28 37.91 -32.03 19.11
CA GLU A 28 38.99 -31.04 19.06
C GLU A 28 40.39 -31.64 18.92
N PRO A 29 41.35 -30.85 18.40
CA PRO A 29 42.35 -30.32 19.33
C PRO A 29 42.66 -28.81 19.16
N SER A 30 43.18 -28.26 20.25
CA SER A 30 43.60 -26.88 20.49
C SER A 30 45.12 -26.70 20.29
N ALA A 31 45.50 -25.45 19.94
CA ALA A 31 46.78 -24.73 20.14
C ALA A 31 48.02 -25.22 19.35
N ASN A 32 48.98 -24.41 18.87
CA ASN A 32 49.31 -22.99 19.07
C ASN A 32 50.41 -22.55 18.06
N GLU A 33 50.80 -21.26 18.12
CA GLU A 33 52.02 -20.59 17.57
C GLU A 33 51.97 -20.06 16.11
N LEU A 34 52.35 -18.82 15.75
CA LEU A 34 52.77 -17.58 16.42
C LEU A 34 52.98 -16.49 15.34
N LEU A 35 53.17 -15.22 15.78
CA LEU A 35 53.50 -13.96 15.05
C LEU A 35 52.27 -13.21 14.51
N ASP A 36 51.66 -12.24 15.21
CA ASP A 36 52.17 -11.13 16.02
C ASP A 36 53.01 -10.12 15.21
N THR A 37 52.36 -9.05 14.74
CA THR A 37 52.83 -7.64 14.77
C THR A 37 51.69 -6.73 14.30
N LYS A 38 51.03 -6.06 15.25
CA LYS A 38 50.14 -4.91 15.02
C LYS A 38 50.99 -3.63 15.08
N PRO A 39 50.88 -2.68 14.13
CA PRO A 39 51.50 -1.38 14.31
C PRO A 39 50.69 -0.55 15.32
N ASP A 40 51.37 -0.13 16.38
CA ASP A 40 50.89 0.82 17.38
C ASP A 40 50.64 2.20 16.76
N MET A 41 49.44 2.76 17.02
CA MET A 41 49.17 4.19 16.92
C MET A 41 49.34 4.82 18.30
N PRO A 42 50.21 5.83 18.48
CA PRO A 42 50.34 6.49 19.77
C PRO A 42 49.18 7.47 20.00
N LEU A 43 48.49 7.30 21.13
CA LEU A 43 47.67 8.32 21.78
C LEU A 43 48.59 9.39 22.38
N ALA A 44 48.42 10.64 21.98
CA ALA A 44 48.96 11.80 22.69
C ALA A 44 47.80 12.73 23.08
N ASP A 45 47.53 12.70 24.38
CA ASP A 45 46.65 13.59 25.12
C ASP A 45 47.43 14.89 25.40
N THR A 46 46.88 16.05 25.03
CA THR A 46 47.31 17.32 25.63
C THR A 46 46.16 18.33 25.56
N ALA A 47 45.50 18.48 26.71
CA ALA A 47 44.58 19.57 27.00
C ALA A 47 45.26 20.93 26.90
N VAL A 48 44.71 21.84 26.08
CA VAL A 48 44.84 23.28 26.26
C VAL A 48 43.47 23.92 26.06
N SER A 49 42.94 24.46 27.15
CA SER A 49 41.75 25.30 27.18
C SER A 49 42.14 26.75 26.89
N PRO A 50 41.45 27.46 25.99
CA PRO A 50 41.33 28.90 26.06
C PRO A 50 39.96 29.26 26.65
N THR A 51 39.99 29.89 27.83
CA THR A 51 38.87 30.64 28.38
C THR A 51 38.53 31.81 27.45
N LEU A 52 37.29 31.85 26.95
CA LEU A 52 36.66 33.08 26.50
C LEU A 52 35.30 33.20 27.20
N THR A 53 35.18 34.29 27.95
CA THR A 53 34.02 34.75 28.74
C THR A 53 32.82 35.06 27.83
N PRO A 54 31.57 35.04 28.35
CA PRO A 54 30.37 35.25 27.57
C PRO A 54 30.19 36.73 27.25
N GLY A 55 30.19 37.06 25.96
CA GLY A 55 29.70 38.32 25.42
C GLY A 55 28.38 38.09 24.70
N THR A 56 27.28 38.46 25.36
CA THR A 56 25.99 38.74 24.74
C THR A 56 26.17 39.73 23.59
N ASN A 57 25.68 39.38 22.41
CA ASN A 57 25.03 40.30 21.47
C ASN A 57 24.10 39.48 20.57
N GLU A 58 22.81 39.81 20.63
CA GLU A 58 21.85 39.57 19.55
C GLU A 58 22.43 40.11 18.24
N ASP A 59 22.54 39.27 17.22
CA ASP A 59 22.37 39.72 15.84
C ASP A 59 22.06 38.50 14.94
N THR A 60 20.82 38.51 14.44
CA THR A 60 20.39 38.04 13.12
C THR A 60 20.90 36.69 12.63
N ALA A 61 19.97 35.74 12.55
CA ALA A 61 20.07 34.58 11.67
C ALA A 61 20.26 35.06 10.22
N VAL A 62 21.51 35.10 9.76
CA VAL A 62 21.84 35.28 8.35
C VAL A 62 21.53 33.94 7.68
N ALA A 63 20.37 33.85 7.04
CA ALA A 63 20.19 32.92 5.95
C ALA A 63 21.31 33.22 4.93
N ALA A 64 22.29 32.34 4.83
CA ALA A 64 23.26 32.39 3.76
C ALA A 64 22.49 32.08 2.47
N GLU A 65 21.98 33.11 1.80
CA GLU A 65 21.56 32.97 0.42
C GLU A 65 22.80 32.58 -0.38
N SER A 66 22.87 31.32 -0.78
CA SER A 66 23.88 30.89 -1.73
C SER A 66 23.61 31.65 -3.03
N ASP A 67 24.50 32.56 -3.41
CA ASP A 67 24.42 33.25 -4.70
C ASP A 67 24.61 32.21 -5.82
N THR A 68 23.50 31.66 -6.31
CA THR A 68 23.45 30.64 -7.35
C THR A 68 22.86 31.23 -8.63
N THR A 69 23.35 30.76 -9.78
CA THR A 69 22.73 31.02 -11.08
C THR A 69 21.86 29.83 -11.47
N THR A 70 20.62 30.10 -11.86
CA THR A 70 19.69 29.10 -12.40
C THR A 70 19.61 29.21 -13.92
N ASN A 71 19.70 28.09 -14.63
CA ASN A 71 19.53 28.00 -16.08
C ASN A 71 18.55 26.87 -16.43
N LEU A 72 18.18 26.72 -17.70
CA LEU A 72 17.47 25.53 -18.18
C LEU A 72 18.45 24.37 -18.39
N ALA A 73 18.04 23.16 -18.01
CA ALA A 73 18.77 21.95 -18.32
C ALA A 73 18.75 21.66 -19.82
N ALA A 74 19.90 21.28 -20.37
CA ALA A 74 19.99 20.82 -21.75
C ALA A 74 19.56 19.35 -21.84
N ILE A 75 18.35 19.12 -22.35
CA ILE A 75 17.78 17.78 -22.54
C ILE A 75 18.30 17.20 -23.87
N GLN A 76 18.93 16.02 -23.82
CA GLN A 76 19.45 15.33 -25.00
C GLN A 76 18.52 14.22 -25.48
N GLY A 77 17.70 13.68 -24.60
CA GLY A 77 16.57 12.86 -24.99
C GLY A 77 15.62 12.59 -23.84
N MET A 78 14.50 11.98 -24.21
CA MET A 78 13.43 11.61 -23.31
C MET A 78 12.81 10.28 -23.72
N GLN A 79 12.24 9.58 -22.76
CA GLN A 79 11.45 8.37 -22.97
C GLN A 79 10.22 8.44 -22.08
N ILE A 80 9.04 8.28 -22.69
CA ILE A 80 7.78 8.19 -21.95
C ILE A 80 7.45 6.72 -21.71
N MET A 81 7.21 6.36 -20.46
CA MET A 81 6.86 5.01 -20.03
C MET A 81 5.46 5.01 -19.42
N LEU A 82 4.59 4.16 -19.97
CA LEU A 82 3.24 3.93 -19.46
C LEU A 82 3.26 2.62 -18.69
N LEU A 83 2.85 2.66 -17.42
CA LEU A 83 2.68 1.45 -16.64
C LEU A 83 1.29 0.87 -16.91
N GLU A 84 1.21 -0.44 -17.11
CA GLU A 84 -0.03 -1.19 -17.32
C GLU A 84 -0.83 -1.37 -16.00
N SER A 85 -0.97 -0.30 -15.20
CA SER A 85 -1.83 -0.22 -14.02
C SER A 85 -3.08 0.61 -14.32
N PHE A 86 -4.13 0.49 -13.49
CA PHE A 86 -5.25 1.43 -13.50
C PHE A 86 -5.39 2.09 -12.11
N PRO A 87 -5.32 3.43 -11.98
CA PRO A 87 -5.05 4.39 -13.07
C PRO A 87 -3.67 4.14 -13.71
N VAL A 88 -3.59 4.46 -15.01
CA VAL A 88 -2.36 4.45 -15.80
C VAL A 88 -1.42 5.48 -15.18
N GLN A 89 -0.19 5.05 -14.93
CA GLN A 89 0.88 5.93 -14.48
C GLN A 89 1.79 6.23 -15.66
N VAL A 90 2.17 7.50 -15.81
CA VAL A 90 3.06 7.96 -16.87
C VAL A 90 4.32 8.55 -16.26
N ASN A 91 5.47 7.96 -16.60
CA ASN A 91 6.78 8.45 -16.18
C ASN A 91 7.57 8.90 -17.40
N VAL A 92 8.18 10.08 -17.31
CA VAL A 92 9.04 10.64 -18.33
C VAL A 92 10.47 10.56 -17.83
N ALA A 93 11.25 9.62 -18.39
CA ALA A 93 12.68 9.56 -18.15
C ALA A 93 13.39 10.55 -19.08
N ILE A 94 14.16 11.48 -18.53
CA ILE A 94 14.93 12.46 -19.29
C ILE A 94 16.43 12.24 -19.06
N PHE A 95 17.22 12.50 -20.10
CA PHE A 95 18.67 12.39 -20.03
C PHE A 95 19.35 13.57 -20.72
N GLY A 96 20.50 13.96 -20.17
CA GLY A 96 21.27 15.08 -20.69
C GLY A 96 22.64 15.19 -20.04
N MET A 97 23.26 16.35 -20.23
CA MET A 97 24.62 16.62 -19.76
C MET A 97 24.67 17.90 -18.94
N LEU A 98 25.44 17.88 -17.87
CA LEU A 98 25.81 19.02 -17.05
C LEU A 98 27.19 19.53 -17.49
N PRO A 99 27.37 20.84 -17.66
CA PRO A 99 28.56 21.40 -18.32
C PRO A 99 29.84 21.35 -17.47
N ASP A 100 29.72 21.27 -16.14
CA ASP A 100 30.85 21.24 -15.22
C ASP A 100 30.49 20.56 -13.89
N GLY A 101 31.50 20.30 -13.05
CA GLY A 101 31.33 19.59 -11.78
C GLY A 101 30.66 20.38 -10.65
N CYS A 102 30.19 21.61 -10.90
CA CYS A 102 29.42 22.40 -9.92
C CYS A 102 27.96 22.54 -10.30
N THR A 103 27.62 22.26 -11.55
CA THR A 103 26.24 22.38 -12.02
C THR A 103 25.50 21.11 -11.59
N SER A 104 24.32 21.28 -10.98
CA SER A 104 23.43 20.17 -10.62
C SER A 104 22.04 20.41 -11.21
N LEU A 105 21.21 19.36 -11.26
CA LEU A 105 19.77 19.53 -11.50
C LEU A 105 19.16 20.38 -10.38
N GLY A 106 18.21 21.23 -10.78
CA GLY A 106 17.45 22.13 -9.92
C GLY A 106 15.99 21.71 -9.83
N ALA A 107 15.12 22.71 -9.62
CA ALA A 107 13.68 22.50 -9.61
C ALA A 107 13.17 21.97 -10.97
N ILE A 108 12.10 21.19 -10.89
CA ILE A 108 11.36 20.68 -12.04
C ILE A 108 9.92 21.13 -11.85
N ASP A 109 9.48 22.02 -12.74
CA ASP A 109 8.15 22.59 -12.71
C ASP A 109 7.32 21.97 -13.83
N ILE A 110 6.09 21.55 -13.53
CA ILE A 110 5.18 20.90 -14.47
C ILE A 110 3.91 21.74 -14.55
N GLU A 111 3.58 22.23 -15.74
CA GLU A 111 2.33 22.92 -16.01
C GLU A 111 1.55 22.15 -17.08
N GLN A 112 0.26 21.93 -16.85
CA GLN A 112 -0.61 21.29 -17.82
C GLN A 112 -1.50 22.34 -18.53
N ASN A 113 -1.32 22.45 -19.84
CA ASN A 113 -2.09 23.32 -20.72
C ASN A 113 -2.95 22.46 -21.67
N GLY A 114 -4.14 22.07 -21.20
CA GLY A 114 -5.03 21.16 -21.92
C GLY A 114 -4.40 19.78 -22.09
N ASN A 115 -4.08 19.41 -23.34
CA ASN A 115 -3.44 18.12 -23.66
C ASN A 115 -1.90 18.19 -23.68
N THR A 116 -1.30 19.28 -23.24
CA THR A 116 0.16 19.45 -23.21
C THR A 116 0.68 19.57 -21.79
N PHE A 117 1.68 18.77 -21.43
CA PHE A 117 2.48 18.90 -20.23
C PHE A 117 3.76 19.66 -20.57
N ASP A 118 3.86 20.90 -20.10
CA ASP A 118 5.06 21.72 -20.22
C ASP A 118 5.91 21.51 -18.95
N ILE A 119 7.02 20.79 -19.12
CA ILE A 119 7.99 20.51 -18.06
C ILE A 119 9.18 21.45 -18.23
N THR A 120 9.42 22.26 -17.21
CA THR A 120 10.61 23.13 -17.12
C THR A 120 11.61 22.53 -16.15
N VAL A 121 12.76 22.09 -16.68
CA VAL A 121 13.83 21.48 -15.87
C VAL A 121 14.95 22.49 -15.70
N HIS A 122 15.25 22.84 -14.46
CA HIS A 122 16.30 23.79 -14.14
C HIS A 122 17.64 23.11 -13.83
N THR A 123 18.72 23.86 -14.01
CA THR A 123 20.04 23.57 -13.42
C THR A 123 20.46 24.71 -12.51
N VAL A 124 21.20 24.38 -11.45
CA VAL A 124 21.70 25.35 -10.49
C VAL A 124 23.21 25.26 -10.43
N ARG A 125 23.87 26.43 -10.41
CA ARG A 125 25.33 26.54 -10.32
C ARG A 125 25.74 27.64 -9.34
N PRO A 126 26.56 27.36 -8.32
CA PRO A 126 27.09 28.39 -7.42
C PRO A 126 27.92 29.45 -8.17
N LYS A 127 27.72 30.73 -7.82
CA LYS A 127 28.56 31.82 -8.33
C LYS A 127 29.87 31.90 -7.57
N GLY A 128 30.92 32.34 -8.25
CA GLY A 128 32.25 32.55 -7.65
C GLY A 128 33.04 31.29 -7.31
N MET A 129 32.49 30.09 -7.53
CA MET A 129 33.22 28.83 -7.33
C MET A 129 34.02 28.43 -8.57
N MET A 130 35.23 27.92 -8.35
CA MET A 130 36.06 27.31 -9.39
C MET A 130 35.64 25.85 -9.59
N CYS A 131 35.14 25.54 -10.77
CA CYS A 131 34.50 24.26 -11.08
C CYS A 131 35.35 23.42 -12.05
N THR A 132 35.38 22.11 -11.83
CA THR A 132 36.07 21.17 -12.73
C THR A 132 35.38 21.15 -14.09
N GLN A 133 36.14 21.24 -15.18
CA GLN A 133 35.62 21.22 -16.55
C GLN A 133 35.32 19.78 -17.02
N VAL A 134 34.63 19.02 -16.19
CA VAL A 134 34.22 17.64 -16.46
C VAL A 134 32.72 17.68 -16.74
N VAL A 135 32.35 17.23 -17.94
CA VAL A 135 30.95 17.05 -18.32
C VAL A 135 30.45 15.75 -17.68
N SER A 136 29.31 15.81 -17.01
CA SER A 136 28.65 14.65 -16.40
C SER A 136 27.26 14.45 -16.97
N GLU A 137 26.84 13.20 -17.14
CA GLU A 137 25.49 12.87 -17.55
C GLU A 137 24.53 12.95 -16.36
N PHE A 138 23.26 13.25 -16.64
CA PHE A 138 22.17 13.11 -15.68
C PHE A 138 21.04 12.28 -16.29
N GLU A 139 20.32 11.58 -15.42
CA GLU A 139 19.08 10.88 -15.72
C GLU A 139 18.08 11.20 -14.60
N GLU A 140 16.87 11.58 -14.97
CA GLU A 140 15.81 11.92 -14.02
C GLU A 140 14.48 11.34 -14.48
N SER A 141 13.66 10.85 -13.55
CA SER A 141 12.35 10.28 -13.85
C SER A 141 11.25 11.17 -13.28
N ILE A 142 10.44 11.73 -14.16
CA ILE A 142 9.38 12.68 -13.82
C ILE A 142 8.03 11.99 -13.93
N SER A 143 7.33 11.82 -12.81
CA SER A 143 5.96 11.31 -12.81
C SER A 143 4.98 12.40 -13.22
N LEU A 144 4.15 12.13 -14.22
CA LEU A 144 3.08 13.01 -14.64
C LEU A 144 1.79 12.69 -13.89
N ASP A 145 1.11 13.72 -13.40
CA ASP A 145 -0.26 13.56 -12.89
C ASP A 145 -1.22 13.46 -14.07
N VAL A 146 -1.56 12.22 -14.41
CA VAL A 146 -2.47 11.88 -15.52
C VAL A 146 -3.81 11.35 -15.04
N VAL A 147 -4.05 11.40 -13.73
CA VAL A 147 -5.26 10.89 -13.12
C VAL A 147 -6.42 11.84 -13.42
N GLY A 148 -7.59 11.29 -13.75
CA GLY A 148 -8.79 12.05 -14.15
C GLY A 148 -8.79 12.52 -15.62
N LEU A 149 -7.71 12.27 -16.37
CA LEU A 149 -7.61 12.69 -17.76
C LEU A 149 -8.46 11.83 -18.70
N LYS A 150 -8.97 12.44 -19.77
CA LYS A 150 -9.80 11.75 -20.77
C LYS A 150 -8.96 10.94 -21.75
N ALA A 151 -9.58 9.94 -22.38
CA ALA A 151 -8.97 9.22 -23.49
C ALA A 151 -8.52 10.21 -24.56
N GLY A 152 -7.29 10.05 -25.05
CA GLY A 152 -6.72 10.96 -26.03
C GLY A 152 -5.21 10.97 -26.05
N THR A 153 -4.67 11.73 -27.00
CA THR A 153 -3.22 11.92 -27.14
C THR A 153 -2.79 13.18 -26.38
N TYR A 154 -1.74 13.02 -25.59
CA TYR A 154 -1.12 14.06 -24.78
C TYR A 154 0.30 14.31 -25.29
N THR A 155 0.71 15.57 -25.27
CA THR A 155 2.07 15.99 -25.61
C THR A 155 2.83 16.30 -24.34
N VAL A 156 4.07 15.83 -24.25
CA VAL A 156 5.01 16.19 -23.18
C VAL A 156 6.10 17.02 -23.81
N ASN A 157 6.30 18.24 -23.33
CA ASN A 157 7.31 19.18 -23.79
C ASN A 157 8.29 19.46 -22.63
N VAL A 158 9.54 19.01 -22.75
CA VAL A 158 10.59 19.23 -21.74
C VAL A 158 11.63 20.19 -22.30
N ASN A 159 11.67 21.42 -21.79
CA ASN A 159 12.61 22.47 -22.24
C ASN A 159 12.72 22.60 -23.78
N GLY A 160 11.63 22.40 -24.51
CA GLY A 160 11.57 22.49 -25.98
C GLY A 160 11.73 21.17 -26.75
N MET A 161 11.98 20.04 -26.06
CA MET A 161 11.92 18.70 -26.64
C MET A 161 10.54 18.10 -26.41
N SER A 162 9.88 17.62 -27.46
CA SER A 162 8.51 17.10 -27.36
C SER A 162 8.39 15.64 -27.79
N ASP A 163 7.60 14.87 -27.03
CA ASP A 163 7.12 13.54 -27.41
C ASP A 163 5.65 13.39 -26.98
N THR A 164 4.98 12.29 -27.35
CA THR A 164 3.55 12.09 -27.11
C THR A 164 3.25 10.73 -26.52
N PHE A 165 2.19 10.66 -25.71
CA PHE A 165 1.58 9.40 -25.30
C PHE A 165 0.07 9.42 -25.54
N THR A 166 -0.53 8.24 -25.58
CA THR A 166 -1.98 8.09 -25.75
C THR A 166 -2.55 7.33 -24.58
N LEU A 167 -3.63 7.87 -24.00
CA LEU A 167 -4.53 7.15 -23.11
C LEU A 167 -5.63 6.55 -23.96
N ASP A 168 -5.67 5.21 -24.05
CA ASP A 168 -6.65 4.49 -24.86
C ASP A 168 -8.08 4.58 -24.29
N VAL A 169 -8.19 4.83 -22.98
CA VAL A 169 -9.44 5.01 -22.23
C VAL A 169 -9.30 6.20 -21.27
N ASP A 170 -10.41 6.69 -20.74
CA ASP A 170 -10.40 7.71 -19.68
C ASP A 170 -9.58 7.19 -18.49
N ASN A 171 -8.54 7.92 -18.10
CA ASN A 171 -7.64 7.57 -17.01
C ASN A 171 -8.16 8.12 -15.68
N GLY A 172 -9.40 7.77 -15.34
CA GLY A 172 -10.01 8.12 -14.06
C GLY A 172 -9.16 7.59 -12.90
N SER A 173 -9.19 8.27 -11.75
CA SER A 173 -8.62 7.65 -10.55
C SER A 173 -9.40 6.37 -10.25
N ALA A 174 -8.73 5.38 -9.65
CA ALA A 174 -9.44 4.24 -9.08
C ALA A 174 -10.46 4.66 -7.98
N ASN A 175 -10.54 5.96 -7.63
CA ASN A 175 -11.29 6.52 -6.52
C ASN A 175 -12.12 7.79 -6.84
N GLU A 176 -12.41 8.11 -8.10
CA GLU A 176 -13.26 9.27 -8.48
C GLU A 176 -14.29 8.86 -9.53
N GLU A 177 -14.91 7.69 -9.31
CA GLU A 177 -16.37 7.49 -9.40
C GLU A 177 -16.76 6.33 -8.45
N ALA A 178 -16.17 6.27 -7.25
CA ALA A 178 -16.94 5.76 -6.13
C ALA A 178 -18.03 6.81 -5.89
N SER A 179 -19.17 6.67 -6.55
CA SER A 179 -20.38 7.33 -6.09
C SER A 179 -20.46 7.00 -4.61
N GLU A 180 -20.34 7.97 -3.71
CA GLU A 180 -20.67 7.72 -2.31
C GLU A 180 -22.01 6.98 -2.32
N LEU A 181 -22.04 5.79 -1.73
CA LEU A 181 -23.27 5.02 -1.64
C LEU A 181 -24.26 5.95 -0.97
N SER A 182 -25.40 6.22 -1.64
CA SER A 182 -26.44 6.99 -0.98
C SER A 182 -26.84 6.26 0.30
N GLU A 183 -27.31 6.99 1.30
CA GLU A 183 -27.73 6.41 2.58
C GLU A 183 -28.70 5.23 2.39
N VAL A 184 -29.63 5.36 1.43
CA VAL A 184 -30.59 4.32 1.05
C VAL A 184 -29.91 3.10 0.44
N ASP A 185 -28.89 3.32 -0.41
CA ASP A 185 -28.13 2.22 -1.01
C ASP A 185 -27.29 1.50 0.05
N LEU A 186 -26.62 2.25 0.91
CA LEU A 186 -25.82 1.69 1.98
C LEU A 186 -26.66 0.81 2.91
N GLN A 187 -27.83 1.30 3.36
CA GLN A 187 -28.75 0.52 4.19
C GLN A 187 -29.18 -0.79 3.52
N GLU A 188 -29.47 -0.76 2.21
CA GLU A 188 -29.87 -1.96 1.48
C GLU A 188 -28.72 -2.97 1.35
N LEU A 189 -27.50 -2.51 1.07
CA LEU A 189 -26.30 -3.33 0.99
C LEU A 189 -25.97 -3.99 2.34
N LEU A 190 -26.03 -3.23 3.43
CA LEU A 190 -25.84 -3.75 4.80
C LEU A 190 -26.93 -4.78 5.13
N ARG A 191 -28.19 -4.51 4.79
CA ARG A 191 -29.31 -5.42 5.01
C ARG A 191 -29.16 -6.73 4.27
N GLN A 192 -28.83 -6.70 2.99
CA GLN A 192 -28.62 -7.91 2.21
C GLN A 192 -27.44 -8.71 2.75
N THR A 193 -26.32 -8.06 3.07
CA THR A 193 -25.13 -8.73 3.63
C THR A 193 -25.45 -9.42 4.95
N LEU A 194 -26.10 -8.73 5.89
CA LEU A 194 -26.47 -9.33 7.18
C LEU A 194 -27.56 -10.41 7.03
N THR A 195 -28.48 -10.28 6.06
CA THR A 195 -29.46 -11.32 5.75
C THR A 195 -28.75 -12.60 5.28
N MET A 196 -27.82 -12.48 4.32
CA MET A 196 -27.02 -13.62 3.85
C MET A 196 -26.23 -14.26 4.99
N ALA A 197 -25.63 -13.44 5.86
CA ALA A 197 -24.84 -13.92 6.98
C ALA A 197 -25.67 -14.67 8.02
N LEU A 198 -26.78 -14.07 8.48
CA LEU A 198 -27.47 -14.46 9.71
C LEU A 198 -28.81 -15.16 9.49
N VAL A 199 -29.54 -14.77 8.43
CA VAL A 199 -30.83 -15.39 8.09
C VAL A 199 -30.59 -16.61 7.20
N ASP A 200 -29.80 -16.45 6.14
CA ASP A 200 -29.43 -17.54 5.23
C ASP A 200 -28.25 -18.38 5.76
N GLN A 201 -27.64 -17.96 6.88
CA GLN A 201 -26.60 -18.69 7.60
C GLN A 201 -25.37 -19.00 6.71
N SER A 202 -25.05 -18.11 5.78
CA SER A 202 -23.98 -18.30 4.79
C SER A 202 -22.61 -17.83 5.26
N ILE A 203 -22.51 -17.15 6.41
CA ILE A 203 -21.21 -16.82 7.00
C ILE A 203 -20.49 -18.10 7.45
N PRO A 204 -19.19 -18.24 7.17
CA PRO A 204 -18.43 -19.39 7.66
C PRO A 204 -18.50 -19.53 9.19
N ASP A 205 -18.53 -20.77 9.65
CA ASP A 205 -18.64 -21.13 11.08
C ASP A 205 -19.83 -20.48 11.82
N TYR A 206 -20.95 -20.24 11.11
CA TYR A 206 -22.19 -19.71 11.70
C TYR A 206 -22.64 -20.42 13.00
N GLY A 207 -22.35 -21.72 13.15
CA GLY A 207 -22.66 -22.46 14.37
C GLY A 207 -21.99 -21.90 15.64
N LEU A 208 -20.83 -21.25 15.52
CA LEU A 208 -20.17 -20.57 16.64
C LEU A 208 -20.91 -19.28 17.02
N LEU A 209 -21.46 -18.56 16.04
CA LEU A 209 -22.26 -17.36 16.26
C LEU A 209 -23.61 -17.71 16.90
N ALA A 210 -24.30 -18.72 16.36
CA ALA A 210 -25.62 -19.15 16.82
C ALA A 210 -25.62 -19.79 18.21
N GLY A 211 -24.44 -20.21 18.72
CA GLY A 211 -24.28 -20.73 20.07
C GLY A 211 -24.29 -19.65 21.17
N GLN A 212 -24.23 -18.36 20.80
CA GLN A 212 -24.16 -17.24 21.72
C GLN A 212 -25.56 -16.74 22.11
N PRO A 213 -25.72 -16.12 23.30
CA PRO A 213 -27.02 -15.59 23.73
C PRO A 213 -27.51 -14.45 22.85
N ASN A 214 -26.60 -13.62 22.35
CA ASN A 214 -26.86 -12.53 21.42
C ASN A 214 -25.76 -12.51 20.35
N ILE A 215 -26.10 -12.11 19.13
CA ILE A 215 -25.08 -11.87 18.09
C ILE A 215 -24.64 -10.41 18.22
N VAL A 216 -23.37 -10.20 18.50
CA VAL A 216 -22.79 -8.86 18.63
C VAL A 216 -22.29 -8.38 17.27
N LEU A 217 -22.64 -7.16 16.86
CA LEU A 217 -22.08 -6.49 15.69
C LEU A 217 -21.35 -5.22 16.15
N SER A 218 -20.10 -5.09 15.72
CA SER A 218 -19.33 -3.86 15.91
C SER A 218 -19.89 -2.74 15.03
N ASN A 219 -20.05 -1.54 15.60
CA ASN A 219 -20.32 -0.32 14.85
C ASN A 219 -19.05 0.38 14.35
N GLU A 220 -17.88 -0.27 14.41
CA GLU A 220 -16.66 0.28 13.84
C GLU A 220 -16.86 0.60 12.35
N GLY A 221 -16.71 1.88 11.99
CA GLY A 221 -16.86 2.33 10.60
C GLY A 221 -18.31 2.44 10.10
N ILE A 222 -19.32 2.30 10.96
CA ILE A 222 -20.74 2.36 10.58
C ILE A 222 -21.54 3.17 11.59
N ASP A 223 -22.38 4.08 11.10
CA ASP A 223 -23.39 4.73 11.92
C ASP A 223 -24.46 3.69 12.35
N PRO A 224 -24.65 3.41 13.66
CA PRO A 224 -25.63 2.45 14.14
C PRO A 224 -27.06 2.68 13.63
N ASP A 225 -27.43 3.92 13.33
CA ASP A 225 -28.77 4.26 12.82
C ASP A 225 -28.99 3.73 11.38
N MET A 226 -27.93 3.36 10.67
CA MET A 226 -27.97 2.72 9.34
C MET A 226 -28.20 1.22 9.39
N LEU A 227 -28.09 0.60 10.56
CA LEU A 227 -28.16 -0.85 10.67
C LEU A 227 -29.61 -1.33 10.59
N PRO A 228 -29.90 -2.31 9.72
CA PRO A 228 -31.26 -2.77 9.51
C PRO A 228 -31.70 -3.70 10.64
N THR A 229 -33.01 -3.71 10.90
CA THR A 229 -33.61 -4.76 11.71
C THR A 229 -33.77 -6.04 10.89
N LEU A 230 -33.32 -7.17 11.44
CA LEU A 230 -33.42 -8.47 10.79
C LEU A 230 -34.51 -9.34 11.44
N PRO A 231 -35.43 -9.93 10.66
CA PRO A 231 -36.45 -10.82 11.21
C PRO A 231 -35.82 -12.05 11.87
N GLY A 232 -36.12 -12.27 13.16
CA GLY A 232 -35.70 -13.47 13.90
C GLY A 232 -34.23 -13.49 14.31
N VAL A 233 -33.52 -12.37 14.23
CA VAL A 233 -32.13 -12.22 14.64
C VAL A 233 -32.04 -11.10 15.66
N ASP A 234 -31.64 -11.42 16.89
CA ASP A 234 -31.36 -10.45 17.95
C ASP A 234 -29.91 -9.96 17.83
N LEU A 235 -29.76 -8.81 17.17
CA LEU A 235 -28.46 -8.17 16.95
C LEU A 235 -28.21 -7.12 18.03
N VAL A 236 -27.10 -7.25 18.74
CA VAL A 236 -26.64 -6.26 19.72
C VAL A 236 -25.50 -5.48 19.11
N VAL A 237 -25.74 -4.19 18.86
CA VAL A 237 -24.72 -3.30 18.29
C VAL A 237 -23.88 -2.70 19.42
N MET A 238 -22.56 -2.80 19.30
CA MET A 238 -21.61 -2.31 20.30
C MET A 238 -20.44 -1.60 19.63
N SER A 239 -19.86 -0.62 20.31
CA SER A 239 -18.57 -0.04 19.94
C SER A 239 -17.40 -0.97 20.22
N PRO A 240 -16.23 -0.79 19.57
CA PRO A 240 -15.03 -1.56 19.90
C PRO A 240 -14.66 -1.52 21.40
N GLU A 241 -14.87 -0.38 22.05
CA GLU A 241 -14.60 -0.22 23.49
C GLU A 241 -15.57 -1.04 24.35
N GLU A 242 -16.86 -1.04 23.99
CA GLU A 242 -17.89 -1.85 24.68
C GLU A 242 -17.66 -3.34 24.47
N ILE A 243 -17.28 -3.75 23.25
CA ILE A 243 -16.94 -5.14 22.93
C ILE A 243 -15.77 -5.62 23.79
N GLN A 244 -14.67 -4.86 23.84
CA GLN A 244 -13.52 -5.24 24.64
C GLN A 244 -13.84 -5.26 26.13
N LYS A 245 -14.61 -4.28 26.63
CA LYS A 245 -15.05 -4.23 28.02
C LYS A 245 -15.89 -5.46 28.39
N GLN A 246 -16.85 -5.81 27.53
CA GLN A 246 -17.69 -6.98 27.70
C GLN A 246 -16.84 -8.27 27.75
N ALA A 247 -15.81 -8.38 26.91
CA ALA A 247 -14.93 -9.55 26.91
C ALA A 247 -14.11 -9.62 28.19
N ASP A 248 -13.58 -8.49 28.66
CA ASP A 248 -12.83 -8.39 29.92
C ASP A 248 -13.70 -8.76 31.14
N GLU A 249 -15.02 -8.55 31.09
CA GLU A 249 -15.96 -8.82 32.19
C GLU A 249 -16.55 -10.24 32.14
N ASP A 250 -17.01 -10.68 30.97
CA ASP A 250 -17.82 -11.90 30.81
C ASP A 250 -17.09 -13.05 30.09
N GLY A 251 -15.86 -12.80 29.62
CA GLY A 251 -15.02 -13.76 28.91
C GLY A 251 -15.10 -13.62 27.39
N ASP A 252 -14.25 -14.40 26.71
CA ASP A 252 -14.07 -14.31 25.26
C ASP A 252 -15.36 -14.65 24.50
N PHE A 253 -15.67 -13.88 23.46
CA PHE A 253 -16.86 -14.09 22.63
C PHE A 253 -16.63 -13.68 21.18
N LEU A 254 -17.49 -14.15 20.28
CA LEU A 254 -17.38 -13.90 18.85
C LEU A 254 -18.32 -12.76 18.44
N TYR A 255 -17.80 -11.75 17.76
CA TYR A 255 -18.57 -10.63 17.24
C TYR A 255 -18.38 -10.49 15.73
N LEU A 256 -19.30 -9.80 15.08
CA LEU A 256 -19.23 -9.48 13.67
C LEU A 256 -18.67 -8.07 13.46
N ARG A 257 -17.97 -7.87 12.34
CA ARG A 257 -17.55 -6.55 11.89
C ARG A 257 -17.52 -6.51 10.37
N PHE A 258 -17.93 -5.37 9.81
CA PHE A 258 -17.70 -5.09 8.39
C PHE A 258 -16.25 -4.66 8.18
N ASP A 259 -15.50 -5.39 7.36
CA ASP A 259 -14.10 -5.05 7.08
C ASP A 259 -13.98 -4.11 5.87
N GLU A 260 -14.95 -4.16 4.95
CA GLU A 260 -14.98 -3.37 3.74
C GLU A 260 -16.42 -2.98 3.41
N ILE A 261 -16.63 -1.70 3.11
CA ILE A 261 -17.85 -1.18 2.50
C ILE A 261 -17.39 -0.16 1.47
N THR A 262 -17.50 -0.49 0.18
CA THR A 262 -16.92 0.37 -0.87
C THR A 262 -17.78 0.36 -2.11
N ALA A 263 -18.12 1.54 -2.62
CA ALA A 263 -18.60 1.68 -3.99
C ALA A 263 -17.42 1.51 -4.95
N VAL A 264 -17.49 0.49 -5.79
CA VAL A 264 -16.49 0.24 -6.84
C VAL A 264 -16.79 1.09 -8.09
N SER A 265 -18.08 1.34 -8.34
CA SER A 265 -18.58 2.27 -9.36
C SER A 265 -20.01 2.72 -9.04
N ALA A 266 -20.62 3.56 -9.89
CA ALA A 266 -22.03 3.95 -9.79
C ALA A 266 -23.04 2.78 -9.79
N THR A 267 -22.64 1.60 -10.25
CA THR A 267 -23.51 0.41 -10.33
C THR A 267 -22.89 -0.82 -9.68
N THR A 268 -21.72 -0.72 -9.06
CA THR A 268 -21.07 -1.85 -8.40
C THR A 268 -20.56 -1.46 -7.02
N ALA A 269 -20.72 -2.35 -6.05
CA ALA A 269 -20.23 -2.16 -4.70
C ALA A 269 -19.72 -3.48 -4.14
N ARG A 270 -18.86 -3.39 -3.13
CA ARG A 270 -18.32 -4.54 -2.41
C ARG A 270 -18.53 -4.32 -0.92
N VAL A 271 -19.06 -5.33 -0.26
CA VAL A 271 -19.22 -5.34 1.19
C VAL A 271 -18.63 -6.63 1.72
N SER A 272 -17.77 -6.56 2.73
CA SER A 272 -17.28 -7.74 3.42
C SER A 272 -17.62 -7.70 4.90
N LEU A 273 -17.92 -8.89 5.43
CA LEU A 273 -18.30 -9.12 6.81
C LEU A 273 -17.53 -10.31 7.34
N SER A 274 -16.87 -10.12 8.49
CA SER A 274 -16.17 -11.19 9.19
C SER A 274 -16.63 -11.33 10.63
N SER A 275 -16.34 -12.50 11.17
CA SER A 275 -16.39 -12.80 12.59
C SER A 275 -15.00 -12.69 13.21
N PHE A 276 -14.94 -12.10 14.41
CA PHE A 276 -13.73 -11.88 15.18
C PHE A 276 -13.95 -12.29 16.63
N TRP A 277 -12.89 -12.76 17.29
CA TRP A 277 -12.92 -12.99 18.73
C TRP A 277 -12.55 -11.73 19.49
N ALA A 278 -13.44 -11.28 20.36
CA ALA A 278 -13.10 -10.37 21.43
C ALA A 278 -12.47 -11.20 22.55
N VAL A 279 -11.18 -10.98 22.81
CA VAL A 279 -10.40 -11.75 23.77
C VAL A 279 -10.18 -10.92 25.03
N ALA A 280 -10.61 -11.44 26.17
CA ALA A 280 -10.43 -10.83 27.48
C ALA A 280 -8.95 -10.67 27.78
N LYS A 281 -8.57 -9.58 28.45
CA LYS A 281 -7.17 -9.36 28.89
C LYS A 281 -6.61 -10.46 29.77
N THR A 282 -7.49 -11.20 30.46
CA THR A 282 -7.12 -12.31 31.34
C THR A 282 -7.13 -13.66 30.64
N SER A 283 -7.54 -13.72 29.38
CA SER A 283 -7.58 -14.96 28.62
C SER A 283 -6.20 -15.31 28.06
N ASP A 284 -5.84 -16.58 28.21
CA ASP A 284 -4.65 -17.18 27.58
C ASP A 284 -5.02 -17.91 26.27
N MET A 285 -6.23 -17.73 25.77
CA MET A 285 -6.74 -18.44 24.59
C MET A 285 -6.26 -17.78 23.29
N LEU A 286 -5.86 -18.63 22.35
CA LEU A 286 -5.61 -18.26 20.96
C LEU A 286 -6.71 -18.87 20.10
N TYR A 287 -7.41 -18.03 19.34
CA TYR A 287 -8.44 -18.47 18.43
C TYR A 287 -7.89 -18.53 17.00
N LEU A 288 -7.95 -19.72 16.41
CA LEU A 288 -7.72 -19.99 14.99
C LEU A 288 -9.05 -20.40 14.37
N SER A 289 -10.08 -19.65 14.72
CA SER A 289 -11.46 -19.92 14.35
C SER A 289 -12.11 -18.59 14.09
N GLY A 290 -12.78 -18.48 12.97
CA GLY A 290 -13.33 -17.23 12.47
C GLY A 290 -13.41 -17.32 10.96
N GLY A 291 -13.81 -16.24 10.35
CA GLY A 291 -14.02 -16.23 8.92
C GLY A 291 -15.03 -15.18 8.52
N GLY A 292 -15.23 -15.08 7.23
CA GLY A 292 -16.05 -14.04 6.65
C GLY A 292 -16.33 -14.32 5.20
N PHE A 293 -17.01 -13.38 4.60
CA PHE A 293 -17.28 -13.40 3.18
C PHE A 293 -17.33 -11.99 2.63
N ALA A 294 -17.14 -11.88 1.32
CA ALA A 294 -17.36 -10.67 0.57
C ALA A 294 -18.53 -10.88 -0.40
N VAL A 295 -19.38 -9.86 -0.50
CA VAL A 295 -20.48 -9.78 -1.45
C VAL A 295 -20.13 -8.73 -2.48
N GLU A 296 -20.21 -9.11 -3.74
CA GLU A 296 -20.20 -8.18 -4.86
C GLU A 296 -21.63 -7.84 -5.23
N PHE A 297 -21.94 -6.55 -5.17
CA PHE A 297 -23.24 -6.00 -5.51
C PHE A 297 -23.19 -5.39 -6.90
N THR A 298 -24.20 -5.69 -7.71
CA THR A 298 -24.45 -5.03 -8.99
C THR A 298 -25.84 -4.41 -8.98
N ARG A 299 -25.95 -3.13 -9.38
CA ARG A 299 -27.22 -2.42 -9.48
C ARG A 299 -27.94 -2.80 -10.77
N THR A 300 -29.18 -3.23 -10.63
CA THR A 300 -30.08 -3.62 -11.73
C THR A 300 -31.34 -2.75 -11.75
N ALA A 301 -32.24 -2.98 -12.71
CA ALA A 301 -33.53 -2.29 -12.75
C ALA A 301 -34.40 -2.58 -11.51
N ASP A 302 -34.18 -3.72 -10.85
CA ASP A 302 -34.93 -4.19 -9.67
C ASP A 302 -34.22 -3.84 -8.34
N GLY A 303 -33.15 -3.03 -8.40
CA GLY A 303 -32.31 -2.67 -7.25
C GLY A 303 -30.98 -3.42 -7.22
N TRP A 304 -30.29 -3.36 -6.08
CA TRP A 304 -29.00 -4.03 -5.88
C TRP A 304 -29.17 -5.55 -5.76
N GLN A 305 -28.35 -6.29 -6.50
CA GLN A 305 -28.26 -7.74 -6.43
C GLN A 305 -26.88 -8.12 -5.92
N GLY A 306 -26.82 -8.81 -4.78
CA GLY A 306 -25.57 -9.27 -4.17
C GLY A 306 -25.28 -10.74 -4.49
N GLU A 307 -24.04 -11.05 -4.83
CA GLU A 307 -23.51 -12.41 -4.95
C GLU A 307 -22.27 -12.57 -4.06
N ILE A 308 -22.18 -13.66 -3.31
CA ILE A 308 -20.98 -13.96 -2.51
C ILE A 308 -19.83 -14.26 -3.48
N SER A 309 -18.82 -13.38 -3.52
CA SER A 309 -17.67 -13.54 -4.43
C SER A 309 -16.48 -14.19 -3.76
N LEU A 310 -16.40 -14.14 -2.43
CA LEU A 310 -15.30 -14.72 -1.65
C LEU A 310 -15.80 -15.20 -0.28
N GLN A 311 -15.26 -16.32 0.19
CA GLN A 311 -15.42 -16.79 1.57
C GLN A 311 -14.07 -17.26 2.11
N TRP A 312 -13.84 -17.07 3.41
CA TRP A 312 -12.62 -17.51 4.09
C TRP A 312 -12.90 -18.00 5.50
N ILE A 313 -12.01 -18.87 5.98
CA ILE A 313 -11.95 -19.36 7.35
C ILE A 313 -10.52 -19.07 7.84
N SER A 314 -10.39 -18.59 9.08
CA SER A 314 -9.09 -18.40 9.77
C SER A 314 -8.82 -19.51 10.76
#